data_AF-S4ML30-F1
#
_entry.id   AF-S4ML30-F1
#
_cell.length_a   1.000
_cell.length_b   1.000
_cell.length_c   1.000
_cell.angle_alpha   90.00
_cell.angle_beta   90.00
_cell.angle_gamma   90.00
#
_symmetry.space_group_name_H-M   'P 1'
#
loop_
_entity.id
_entity.type
_entity.pdbx_description
1 polymer ?
#
loop_
_entity_poly.entity_id
_entity_poly.type
_entity_poly.pdbx_seq_one_letter_code
_entity_poly.pdbx_strand_id
1 'polypeptide(L)' 'MAEKPLPTAVSGGWTDSGTLAVEVVFLETPHRLALTCSLADRTLTASWRTQPLGGGRLTSLRAPRGSA' A
#
# COMPACT_ATOMS: atom_id res chain seq x y z
N MET A 1 -8.47 13.21 -17.59
CA MET A 1 -9.26 12.78 -16.41
C MET A 1 -8.30 12.29 -15.35
N ALA A 2 -8.43 12.72 -14.10
CA ALA A 2 -7.71 12.09 -12.99
C ALA A 2 -8.28 10.67 -12.78
N GLU A 3 -7.40 9.70 -12.54
CA GLU A 3 -7.79 8.32 -12.27
C GLU A 3 -8.59 8.27 -10.96
N LYS A 4 -9.71 7.52 -10.94
CA LYS A 4 -10.50 7.36 -9.72
C LYS A 4 -9.62 6.65 -8.67
N PRO A 5 -9.54 7.16 -7.43
CA PRO A 5 -8.77 6.49 -6.38
C PRO A 5 -9.30 5.07 -6.15
N LEU A 6 -8.40 4.11 -6.02
CA LEU A 6 -8.76 2.76 -5.57
C LEU A 6 -9.33 2.84 -4.14
N PRO A 7 -10.34 2.02 -3.80
CA PRO A 7 -10.76 1.89 -2.41
C PRO A 7 -9.59 1.39 -1.55
N THR A 8 -9.15 2.21 -0.60
CA THR A 8 -8.05 1.90 0.30
C THR A 8 -8.45 2.07 1.76
N ALA A 9 -7.90 1.21 2.62
CA ALA A 9 -7.86 1.43 4.05
C ALA A 9 -6.42 1.72 4.47
N VAL A 10 -6.26 2.58 5.47
CA VAL A 10 -4.93 2.99 5.96
C VAL A 10 -4.91 2.85 7.47
N SER A 11 -3.84 2.24 7.98
CA SER A 11 -3.49 2.27 9.39
C SER A 11 -2.05 2.75 9.55
N GLY A 12 -1.74 3.40 10.65
CA GLY A 12 -0.38 3.85 10.90
C GLY A 12 -0.19 4.33 12.32
N GLY A 13 1.09 4.43 12.70
CA GLY A 13 1.50 4.85 14.02
C GLY A 13 3.00 5.12 14.09
N TRP A 14 3.38 5.94 15.05
CA TRP A 14 4.78 6.17 15.39
C TRP A 14 5.33 4.92 16.08
N THR A 15 6.42 4.36 15.54
CA THR A 15 7.12 3.23 16.17
C THR A 15 8.15 3.71 17.19
N ASP A 16 8.58 4.97 17.06
CA ASP A 16 9.49 5.70 17.93
C ASP A 16 9.30 7.22 17.70
N SER A 17 10.22 8.05 18.20
CA SER A 17 10.14 9.52 18.10
C SER A 17 10.38 10.09 16.70
N GLY A 18 10.87 9.30 15.75
CA GLY A 18 11.27 9.76 14.41
C GLY A 18 10.71 8.94 13.26
N THR A 19 10.12 7.78 13.53
CA THR A 19 9.68 6.82 12.51
C THR A 19 8.17 6.63 12.52
N LEU A 20 7.52 7.00 11.43
CA LEU A 20 6.10 6.71 11.17
C LEU A 20 6.00 5.48 10.27
N ALA A 21 5.35 4.43 10.77
CA ALA A 21 4.98 3.26 9.98
C ALA A 21 3.52 3.39 9.53
N VAL A 22 3.26 3.18 8.24
CA VAL A 22 1.92 3.20 7.64
C VAL A 22 1.74 1.96 6.78
N GLU A 23 0.58 1.32 6.89
CA GLU A 23 0.17 0.23 6.03
C GLU A 23 -1.05 0.67 5.20
N VAL A 24 -0.93 0.55 3.88
CA VAL A 24 -2.01 0.83 2.94
C VAL A 24 -2.53 -0.50 2.39
N VAL A 25 -3.82 -0.76 2.58
CA VAL A 25 -4.51 -1.94 2.06
C VAL A 25 -5.38 -1.54 0.88
N PHE A 26 -5.15 -2.15 -0.28
CA PHE A 26 -5.97 -1.95 -1.48
C PHE A 26 -7.16 -2.91 -1.47
N LEU A 27 -8.35 -2.46 -1.07
CA LEU A 27 -9.44 -3.34 -0.64
C LEU A 27 -9.98 -4.30 -1.71
N GLU A 28 -9.77 -4.00 -2.98
CA GLU A 28 -10.23 -4.82 -4.11
C GLU A 28 -9.17 -5.82 -4.61
N THR A 29 -7.96 -5.75 -4.08
CA THR A 29 -6.82 -6.62 -4.45
C THR A 29 -6.16 -7.19 -3.18
N PRO A 30 -5.35 -8.25 -3.27
CA PRO A 30 -4.63 -8.72 -2.09
C PRO A 30 -3.43 -7.84 -1.71
N HIS A 31 -3.15 -6.78 -2.47
CA HIS A 31 -1.91 -5.99 -2.32
C HIS A 31 -1.94 -5.08 -1.11
N ARG A 32 -0.78 -5.01 -0.45
CA ARG A 32 -0.53 -4.11 0.68
C ARG A 32 0.81 -3.43 0.50
N LEU A 33 0.83 -2.14 0.79
CA LEU A 33 2.03 -1.31 0.69
C LEU A 33 2.40 -0.84 2.09
N ALA A 34 3.60 -1.20 2.52
CA ALA A 34 4.20 -0.68 3.73
C ALA A 34 4.99 0.58 3.39
N LEU A 35 4.72 1.64 4.14
CA LEU A 35 5.44 2.89 4.07
C LEU A 35 6.15 3.12 5.39
N THR A 36 7.42 3.52 5.31
CA THR A 36 8.20 3.98 6.46
C THR A 36 8.68 5.39 6.17
N CYS A 37 8.27 6.34 7.00
CA CYS A 37 8.77 7.70 6.97
C CYS A 37 9.74 7.91 8.13
N SER A 38 10.98 8.30 7.82
CA SER A 38 12.01 8.66 8.80
C SER A 38 12.21 10.17 8.77
N LEU A 39 11.97 10.83 9.91
CA LEU A 39 12.24 12.26 10.07
C LEU A 39 13.75 12.54 10.13
N ALA A 40 14.52 11.66 10.76
CA ALA A 40 15.97 11.79 10.88
C ALA A 40 16.64 11.76 9.50
N ASP A 41 16.24 10.81 8.66
CA ASP A 41 16.80 10.63 7.33
C ASP A 41 16.10 11.49 6.27
N ARG A 42 14.94 12.09 6.62
CA ARG A 42 14.05 12.81 5.70
C ARG A 42 13.64 11.96 4.51
N THR A 43 13.37 10.68 4.76
CA THR A 43 13.01 9.72 3.73
C THR A 43 11.58 9.21 3.90
N LEU A 44 10.99 8.84 2.78
CA LEU A 44 9.82 7.98 2.71
C LEU A 44 10.21 6.78 1.86
N THR A 45 10.13 5.59 2.42
CA THR A 45 10.33 4.34 1.70
C THR A 45 9.00 3.63 1.53
N ALA A 46 8.84 2.93 0.41
CA ALA A 46 7.66 2.18 0.09
C ALA A 46 8.04 0.76 -0.34
N SER A 47 7.39 -0.25 0.22
CA SER A 47 7.65 -1.65 -0.10
C SER A 47 6.35 -2.46 -0.17
N TRP A 48 6.24 -3.32 -1.17
CA TRP A 48 5.11 -4.23 -1.28
C TRP A 48 5.27 -5.38 -0.28
N ARG A 49 4.23 -5.67 0.51
CA ARG A 49 4.16 -6.92 1.29
C ARG A 49 3.97 -8.13 0.38
N THR A 50 3.18 -7.94 -0.67
CA THR A 50 2.97 -8.92 -1.73
C THR A 50 3.05 -8.18 -3.06
N GLN A 51 4.15 -8.42 -3.78
CA GLN A 51 4.43 -7.75 -5.04
C GLN A 51 3.34 -8.07 -6.06
N PRO A 52 2.76 -7.05 -6.73
CA PRO A 52 1.84 -7.26 -7.83
C PRO A 52 2.44 -8.14 -8.93
N LEU A 53 1.65 -9.09 -9.42
CA LEU A 53 2.03 -9.96 -10.53
C LEU A 53 2.02 -9.12 -11.82
N GLY A 54 3.22 -8.83 -12.32
CA GLY A 54 3.44 -7.95 -13.47
C GLY A 54 3.45 -6.47 -13.09
N GLY A 55 4.33 -5.68 -13.71
CA GLY A 55 4.49 -4.24 -13.45
C GLY A 55 3.33 -3.35 -13.95
N GLY A 56 2.14 -3.91 -14.12
CA GLY A 56 0.94 -3.19 -14.54
C GLY A 56 0.33 -2.34 -13.43
N ARG A 57 -0.65 -1.50 -13.79
CA ARG A 57 -1.37 -0.66 -12.80
C ARG A 57 -2.23 -1.53 -11.90
N LEU A 58 -2.26 -1.25 -10.60
CA LEU A 58 -3.16 -1.94 -9.66
C LEU A 58 -4.64 -1.84 -10.06
N THR A 59 -5.05 -0.75 -10.71
CA THR A 59 -6.41 -0.55 -11.23
C THR A 59 -6.81 -1.54 -12.32
N SER A 60 -5.83 -2.20 -12.95
CA SER A 60 -6.06 -3.28 -13.91
C SER A 60 -6.15 -4.67 -13.26
N LEU A 61 -5.81 -4.79 -11.98
CA LEU A 61 -5.81 -6.07 -11.25
C LEU A 61 -7.14 -6.27 -10.51
N ARG A 62 -7.45 -7.54 -10.20
CA ARG A 62 -8.62 -7.95 -9.44
C ARG A 62 -8.23 -9.06 -8.47
N ALA A 63 -8.82 -9.08 -7.28
CA ALA A 63 -8.68 -10.23 -6.39
C ALA A 63 -9.27 -11.49 -7.06
N PRO A 64 -8.61 -12.66 -6.93
CA PRO A 64 -9.23 -13.94 -7.22
C PRO A 64 -10.47 -14.09 -6.35
N ARG A 65 -11.64 -14.25 -6.98
CA ARG A 65 -12.86 -14.60 -6.26
C ARG A 65 -12.96 -16.12 -6.30
N GLY A 66 -13.05 -16.75 -5.13
CA GLY A 66 -13.33 -18.19 -5.08
C GLY A 66 -14.64 -18.48 -5.79
N SER A 67 -14.69 -19.54 -6.60
CA SER A 67 -15.95 -20.07 -7.08
C SER A 67 -16.78 -20.50 -5.87
N ALA A 68 -17.96 -19.90 -5.70
CA ALA A 68 -18.94 -20.33 -4.70
C ALA A 68 -19.54 -21.70 -5.08
#